data_AF-A0A9Q0TBN6-F1
#
_entry.id   AF-A0A9Q0TBN6-F1
#
_cell.length_a   1.000
_cell.length_b   1.000
_cell.length_c   1.000
_cell.angle_alpha   90.00
_cell.angle_beta   90.00
_cell.angle_gamma   90.00
#
_symmetry.space_group_name_H-M   'P 1'
#
loop_
_entity.id
_entity.type
_entity.pdbx_description
1 polymer ?
#
loop_
_entity_poly.entity_id
_entity_poly.type
_entity_poly.pdbx_seq_one_letter_code
_entity_poly.pdbx_strand_id
1 'polypeptide(L)'
;MAGRFKKNKGKRFYTCAIRPAAIYGPGEERHFPRIVSFAKLGLLPFKIGDSNVKTDWVYVDNLVLATILASMGLLDDIPNKGGHPVAAGQPYFISDGSPINSFEFLRPLLRSLDYDLPKAALSVSHALILGRMFSAIYTVLYPWLNRWWLPQPFILPAEVYKVGVTHYFSFLKAKEELGYVPMVSPREGMAATISYWQERKRKTLDGPTIYAWLFVVVGMISLFSVAYLPDVGPVPLIRAIYLFFFRSMWVTRAVFVLSMAAHLGEGLYAWHLAKRVDPANARAWFWQTFALGFFSLRFLLKRAKS
;
A
#
# COMPACT_ATOMS: atom_id res chain seq x y z
N MET A 1 -26.36 6.41 -28.17
CA MET A 1 -27.80 6.08 -28.29
C MET A 1 -28.42 6.13 -26.91
N ALA A 2 -29.12 7.22 -26.58
CA ALA A 2 -29.86 7.34 -25.32
C ALA A 2 -31.18 6.57 -25.44
N GLY A 3 -31.32 5.48 -24.70
CA GLY A 3 -32.55 4.70 -24.63
C GLY A 3 -33.68 5.55 -24.05
N ARG A 4 -34.74 5.75 -24.83
CA ARG A 4 -35.94 6.48 -24.44
C ARG A 4 -36.76 5.59 -23.51
N PHE A 5 -36.65 5.79 -22.19
CA PHE A 5 -37.46 5.05 -21.22
C PHE A 5 -38.96 5.37 -21.40
N LYS A 6 -39.79 4.32 -21.53
CA LYS A 6 -41.25 4.42 -21.60
C LYS A 6 -41.81 5.07 -20.33
N LYS A 7 -42.71 6.04 -20.48
CA LYS A 7 -43.48 6.67 -19.39
C LYS A 7 -44.38 5.61 -18.74
N ASN A 8 -43.98 5.06 -17.60
CA ASN A 8 -44.84 4.27 -16.74
C ASN A 8 -45.46 5.19 -15.68
N LYS A 9 -46.78 5.38 -15.71
CA LYS A 9 -47.50 6.18 -14.71
C LYS A 9 -47.61 5.36 -13.42
N GLY A 10 -46.76 5.62 -12.44
CA GLY A 10 -46.97 5.09 -11.08
C GLY A 10 -45.79 5.15 -10.11
N LYS A 11 -44.53 5.10 -10.57
CA LYS A 11 -43.34 5.21 -9.70
C LYS A 11 -42.24 5.99 -10.41
N ARG A 12 -41.75 7.07 -9.79
CA ARG A 12 -40.59 7.84 -10.29
C ARG A 12 -39.31 7.21 -9.72
N PHE A 13 -38.29 7.06 -10.56
CA PHE A 13 -36.99 6.54 -10.14
C PHE A 13 -36.00 7.69 -10.04
N TYR A 14 -35.74 8.14 -8.81
CA TYR A 14 -34.84 9.25 -8.53
C TYR A 14 -33.42 8.76 -8.27
N THR A 15 -32.44 9.51 -8.78
CA THR A 15 -31.01 9.17 -8.65
C THR A 15 -30.19 10.41 -8.31
N CYS A 16 -29.14 10.25 -7.53
CA CYS A 16 -28.09 11.25 -7.31
C CYS A 16 -26.70 10.62 -7.51
N ALA A 17 -25.65 11.44 -7.54
CA ALA A 17 -24.27 10.97 -7.63
C ALA A 17 -23.42 11.47 -6.45
N ILE A 18 -22.87 10.54 -5.67
CA ILE A 18 -21.89 10.84 -4.62
C ILE A 18 -20.48 10.72 -5.19
N ARG A 19 -19.67 11.77 -4.99
CA ARG A 19 -18.29 11.89 -5.47
C ARG A 19 -17.37 12.08 -4.27
N PRO A 20 -16.92 10.99 -3.64
CA PRO A 20 -16.07 11.09 -2.47
C PRO A 20 -14.68 11.60 -2.83
N ALA A 21 -14.07 12.29 -1.89
CA ALA A 21 -12.64 12.52 -1.84
C ALA A 21 -11.86 11.21 -1.61
N ALA A 22 -10.56 11.29 -1.33
CA ALA A 22 -9.77 10.09 -1.01
C ALA A 22 -10.30 9.46 0.30
N ILE A 23 -10.73 8.20 0.23
CA ILE A 23 -11.37 7.52 1.35
C ILE A 23 -10.32 7.00 2.33
N TYR A 24 -10.51 7.14 3.63
CA TYR A 24 -9.65 6.49 4.61
C TYR A 24 -10.47 6.00 5.79
N GLY A 25 -9.88 5.08 6.56
CA GLY A 25 -10.54 4.52 7.73
C GLY A 25 -10.24 3.03 7.89
N PRO A 26 -10.69 2.44 9.01
CA PRO A 26 -10.75 1.00 9.18
C PRO A 26 -11.47 0.33 8.00
N GLY A 27 -10.93 -0.77 7.50
CA GLY A 27 -11.54 -1.52 6.39
C GLY A 27 -11.36 -0.90 4.99
N GLU A 28 -10.59 0.19 4.83
CA GLU A 28 -10.20 0.63 3.48
C GLU A 28 -9.24 -0.39 2.84
N GLU A 29 -9.67 -0.99 1.73
CA GLU A 29 -8.92 -2.07 1.07
C GLU A 29 -8.25 -1.68 -0.26
N ARG A 30 -8.49 -0.46 -0.77
CA ARG A 30 -8.06 -0.11 -2.13
C ARG A 30 -6.63 0.43 -2.18
N HIS A 31 -6.25 1.37 -1.32
CA HIS A 31 -4.95 2.02 -1.43
C HIS A 31 -4.09 1.94 -0.17
N PHE A 32 -4.67 1.92 1.03
CA PHE A 32 -3.90 1.76 2.25
C PHE A 32 -3.13 0.43 2.29
N PRO A 33 -3.71 -0.74 1.92
CA PRO A 33 -2.93 -1.99 1.90
C PRO A 33 -1.72 -1.93 0.98
N ARG A 34 -1.87 -1.28 -0.18
CA ARG A 34 -0.78 -1.11 -1.12
C ARG A 34 0.29 -0.15 -0.61
N ILE A 35 -0.12 1.00 -0.06
CA ILE A 35 0.81 2.00 0.51
C ILE A 35 1.60 1.40 1.67
N VAL A 36 0.93 0.72 2.59
CA VAL A 36 1.56 0.07 3.75
C VAL A 36 2.49 -1.06 3.30
N SER A 37 2.11 -1.86 2.31
CA SER A 37 2.96 -2.89 1.72
C SER A 37 4.21 -2.30 1.07
N PHE A 38 4.07 -1.22 0.30
CA PHE A 38 5.21 -0.52 -0.30
C PHE A 38 6.13 0.09 0.76
N ALA A 39 5.56 0.71 1.81
CA ALA A 39 6.34 1.24 2.92
C ALA A 39 7.17 0.14 3.59
N LYS A 40 6.52 -0.99 3.92
CA LYS A 40 7.17 -2.18 4.49
C LYS A 40 8.30 -2.72 3.62
N LEU A 41 8.08 -2.81 2.31
CA LEU A 41 9.07 -3.31 1.36
C LEU A 41 10.19 -2.29 1.06
N GLY A 42 10.14 -1.06 1.57
CA GLY A 42 11.08 0.00 1.23
C GLY A 42 10.85 0.58 -0.18
N LEU A 43 9.67 0.35 -0.75
CA LEU A 43 9.24 0.76 -2.08
C LEU A 43 8.50 2.12 -2.06
N LEU A 44 8.92 3.03 -1.17
CA LEU A 44 8.49 4.44 -1.16
C LEU A 44 9.73 5.35 -1.25
N PRO A 45 10.47 5.34 -2.37
CA PRO A 45 11.76 6.02 -2.50
C PRO A 45 11.65 7.55 -2.60
N PHE A 46 10.52 8.09 -3.10
CA PHE A 46 10.34 9.53 -3.26
C PHE A 46 8.90 9.98 -2.95
N LYS A 47 8.79 11.23 -2.49
CA LYS A 47 7.55 12.00 -2.51
C LYS A 47 7.32 12.52 -3.93
N ILE A 48 6.08 12.63 -4.37
CA ILE A 48 5.74 13.08 -5.72
C ILE A 48 5.10 14.46 -5.62
N GLY A 49 5.60 15.40 -6.41
CA GLY A 49 5.10 16.78 -6.45
C GLY A 49 5.59 17.67 -5.31
N ASP A 50 5.08 18.90 -5.29
CA ASP A 50 5.44 19.93 -4.32
C ASP A 50 4.74 19.68 -2.96
N SER A 51 5.31 20.17 -1.86
CA SER A 51 4.69 20.11 -0.53
C SER A 51 3.39 20.93 -0.45
N ASN A 52 3.21 21.91 -1.33
CA ASN A 52 2.00 22.73 -1.43
C ASN A 52 0.85 22.05 -2.17
N VAL A 53 1.06 20.87 -2.78
CA VAL A 53 0.00 20.10 -3.41
C VAL A 53 -0.97 19.60 -2.34
N LYS A 54 -2.27 19.87 -2.52
CA LYS A 54 -3.32 19.50 -1.58
C LYS A 54 -4.37 18.58 -2.20
N THR A 55 -4.76 17.58 -1.44
CA THR A 55 -5.85 16.65 -1.74
C THR A 55 -6.83 16.63 -0.57
N ASP A 56 -8.10 16.36 -0.86
CA ASP A 56 -9.10 16.18 0.20
C ASP A 56 -9.26 14.71 0.56
N TRP A 57 -9.70 14.47 1.79
CA TRP A 57 -9.92 13.14 2.34
C TRP A 57 -11.30 13.04 2.96
N VAL A 58 -11.86 11.84 3.00
CA VAL A 58 -13.14 11.56 3.66
C VAL A 58 -13.02 10.30 4.50
N TYR A 59 -13.37 10.40 5.77
CA TYR A 59 -13.43 9.24 6.65
C TYR A 59 -14.56 8.32 6.21
N VAL A 60 -14.36 7.00 6.27
CA VAL A 60 -15.32 6.01 5.78
C VAL A 60 -16.71 6.18 6.38
N ASP A 61 -16.82 6.46 7.68
CA ASP A 61 -18.14 6.65 8.33
C ASP A 61 -18.80 7.97 7.92
N ASN A 62 -18.01 9.02 7.66
CA ASN A 62 -18.54 10.28 7.12
C ASN A 62 -19.08 10.07 5.68
N LEU A 63 -18.41 9.24 4.88
CA LEU A 63 -18.91 8.86 3.56
C LEU A 63 -20.20 8.03 3.65
N VAL A 64 -20.29 7.10 4.61
CA VAL A 64 -21.52 6.33 4.86
C VAL A 64 -22.66 7.27 5.25
N LEU A 65 -22.41 8.21 6.15
CA LEU A 65 -23.39 9.24 6.54
C LEU A 65 -23.86 10.04 5.32
N ALA A 66 -22.94 10.54 4.49
CA ALA A 66 -23.29 11.27 3.28
C ALA A 66 -24.17 10.43 2.33
N THR A 67 -23.88 9.13 2.23
CA THR A 67 -24.67 8.20 1.41
C THR A 67 -26.09 8.01 1.96
N ILE A 68 -26.24 7.90 3.29
CA ILE A 68 -27.55 7.83 3.96
C ILE A 68 -28.33 9.12 3.74
N LEU A 69 -27.70 10.28 3.95
CA LEU A 69 -28.33 11.59 3.75
C LEU A 69 -28.76 11.80 2.28
N ALA A 70 -27.92 11.38 1.33
CA ALA A 70 -28.27 11.40 -0.10
C ALA A 70 -29.47 10.51 -0.40
N SER A 71 -29.54 9.30 0.18
CA SER A 71 -30.69 8.41 0.06
C SER A 71 -31.96 9.04 0.63
N MET A 72 -31.87 9.69 1.79
CA MET A 72 -33.00 10.41 2.38
C MET A 72 -33.43 11.60 1.52
N GLY A 73 -32.48 12.29 0.89
CA GLY A 73 -32.74 13.40 -0.03
C GLY A 73 -33.41 12.99 -1.36
N LEU A 74 -33.50 11.68 -1.64
CA LEU A 74 -34.20 11.11 -2.81
C LEU A 74 -35.63 10.66 -2.52
N LEU A 75 -36.07 10.65 -1.26
CA LEU A 75 -37.42 10.25 -0.88
C LEU A 75 -38.45 11.31 -1.32
N ASP A 76 -39.53 10.87 -1.96
CA ASP A 76 -40.64 11.69 -2.46
C ASP A 76 -41.95 11.49 -1.68
N ASP A 77 -41.93 10.64 -0.65
CA ASP A 77 -43.08 10.24 0.18
C ASP A 77 -43.04 10.82 1.60
N ILE A 78 -42.10 11.72 1.88
CA ILE A 78 -41.98 12.36 3.20
C ILE A 78 -43.23 13.25 3.44
N PRO A 79 -44.03 13.00 4.50
CA PRO A 79 -45.21 13.78 4.81
C PRO A 79 -44.88 15.28 4.95
N ASN A 80 -45.73 16.15 4.38
CA ASN A 80 -45.57 17.60 4.37
C ASN A 80 -44.34 18.15 3.61
N LYS A 81 -43.55 17.31 2.94
CA LYS A 81 -42.47 17.69 1.99
C LYS A 81 -42.89 17.39 0.54
N GLY A 82 -44.10 17.81 0.15
CA GLY A 82 -44.54 17.69 -1.23
C GLY A 82 -43.56 18.39 -2.18
N GLY A 83 -43.05 17.67 -3.19
CA GLY A 83 -42.10 18.27 -4.14
C GLY A 83 -41.23 17.25 -4.88
N HIS A 84 -40.39 17.74 -5.79
CA HIS A 84 -39.32 16.96 -6.39
C HIS A 84 -38.21 16.77 -5.35
N PRO A 85 -37.70 15.55 -5.09
CA PRO A 85 -36.66 15.33 -4.09
C PRO A 85 -35.43 16.20 -4.36
N VAL A 86 -34.85 16.77 -3.30
CA VAL A 86 -33.74 17.72 -3.41
C VAL A 86 -32.51 17.08 -4.07
N ALA A 87 -32.25 15.81 -3.80
CA ALA A 87 -31.10 15.09 -4.34
C ALA A 87 -31.29 14.60 -5.78
N ALA A 88 -32.52 14.63 -6.31
CA ALA A 88 -32.81 14.03 -7.60
C ALA A 88 -32.11 14.78 -8.75
N GLY A 89 -31.29 14.03 -9.50
CA GLY A 89 -30.45 14.53 -10.59
C GLY A 89 -29.17 15.22 -10.14
N GLN A 90 -28.90 15.31 -8.83
CA GLN A 90 -27.81 16.13 -8.31
C GLN A 90 -26.51 15.35 -8.09
N PRO A 91 -25.35 15.97 -8.41
CA PRO A 91 -24.06 15.50 -7.95
C PRO A 91 -23.63 16.19 -6.65
N TYR A 92 -23.01 15.43 -5.75
CA TYR A 92 -22.49 15.88 -4.47
C TYR A 92 -21.03 15.46 -4.28
N PHE A 93 -20.14 16.42 -4.07
CA PHE A 93 -18.78 16.15 -3.61
C PHE A 93 -18.78 16.00 -2.09
N ILE A 94 -18.17 14.93 -1.59
CA ILE A 94 -18.14 14.61 -0.17
C ILE A 94 -16.69 14.59 0.31
N SER A 95 -16.39 15.39 1.33
CA SER A 95 -15.09 15.43 2.00
C SER A 95 -15.21 15.81 3.48
N ASP A 96 -14.12 15.67 4.23
CA ASP A 96 -14.01 16.14 5.62
C ASP A 96 -13.62 17.65 5.68
N GLY A 97 -13.48 18.31 4.53
CA GLY A 97 -13.22 19.76 4.44
C GLY A 97 -11.84 20.20 4.92
N SER A 98 -10.86 19.29 4.95
CA SER A 98 -9.51 19.56 5.47
C SER A 98 -8.42 19.21 4.45
N PRO A 99 -8.29 19.95 3.33
CA PRO A 99 -7.32 19.64 2.30
C PRO A 99 -5.87 19.72 2.80
N ILE A 100 -5.12 18.65 2.57
CA ILE A 100 -3.74 18.49 3.06
C ILE A 100 -2.90 17.75 2.01
N ASN A 101 -1.58 17.86 2.08
CA ASN A 101 -0.69 17.07 1.24
C ASN A 101 -0.81 15.56 1.58
N SER A 102 -0.92 14.70 0.58
CA SER A 102 -1.11 13.25 0.76
C SER A 102 0.01 12.59 1.58
N PHE A 103 1.26 13.04 1.46
CA PHE A 103 2.37 12.47 2.24
C PHE A 103 2.32 12.94 3.70
N GLU A 104 1.88 14.17 3.95
CA GLU A 104 1.67 14.67 5.30
C GLU A 104 0.46 14.00 5.98
N PHE A 105 -0.60 13.72 5.21
CA PHE A 105 -1.74 12.93 5.68
C PHE A 105 -1.34 11.50 6.09
N LEU A 106 -0.52 10.83 5.28
CA LEU A 106 -0.07 9.45 5.55
C LEU A 106 1.03 9.36 6.63
N ARG A 107 1.72 10.48 6.93
CA ARG A 107 2.83 10.53 7.88
C ARG A 107 2.52 9.92 9.25
N PRO A 108 1.44 10.31 9.97
CA PRO A 108 1.14 9.74 11.27
C PRO A 108 0.91 8.23 11.21
N LEU A 109 0.24 7.73 10.17
CA LEU A 109 0.04 6.30 9.96
C LEU A 109 1.37 5.56 9.78
N LEU A 110 2.19 5.97 8.81
CA LEU A 110 3.45 5.26 8.51
C LEU A 110 4.39 5.25 9.72
N ARG A 111 4.51 6.38 10.43
CA ARG A 111 5.30 6.46 11.67
C ARG A 111 4.78 5.53 12.76
N SER A 112 3.47 5.45 12.95
CA SER A 112 2.85 4.55 13.95
C SER A 112 3.10 3.06 13.66
N LEU A 113 3.45 2.75 12.41
CA LEU A 113 3.78 1.40 11.94
C LEU A 113 5.30 1.19 11.79
N ASP A 114 6.15 2.05 12.35
CA ASP A 114 7.61 2.01 12.21
C ASP A 114 8.12 2.04 10.75
N TYR A 115 7.39 2.69 9.84
CA TYR A 115 7.82 2.85 8.46
C TYR A 115 8.25 4.28 8.17
N ASP A 116 9.36 4.40 7.45
CA ASP A 116 9.91 5.68 7.04
C ASP A 116 9.09 6.30 5.90
N LEU A 117 8.99 7.63 5.92
CA LEU A 117 8.55 8.37 4.74
C LEU A 117 9.71 8.56 3.76
N PRO A 118 9.42 8.68 2.45
CA PRO A 118 10.43 9.05 1.49
C PRO A 118 11.14 10.35 1.88
N LYS A 119 12.48 10.33 1.80
CA LYS A 119 13.33 11.51 2.03
C LYS A 119 13.58 12.30 0.75
N ALA A 120 13.57 11.63 -0.39
CA ALA A 120 13.72 12.26 -1.69
C ALA A 120 12.37 12.78 -2.20
N ALA A 121 12.41 13.74 -3.12
CA ALA A 121 11.24 14.20 -3.86
C ALA A 121 11.48 14.05 -5.36
N LEU A 122 10.41 13.78 -6.10
CA LEU A 122 10.40 13.65 -7.55
C LEU A 122 9.34 14.61 -8.11
N SER A 123 9.74 15.45 -9.05
CA SER A 123 8.79 16.35 -9.71
C SER A 123 7.76 15.56 -10.50
N VAL A 124 6.57 16.15 -10.67
CA VAL A 124 5.45 15.53 -11.38
C VAL A 124 5.85 15.07 -12.79
N SER A 125 6.60 15.88 -13.53
CA SER A 125 7.05 15.54 -14.89
C SER A 125 7.91 14.27 -14.93
N HIS A 126 8.89 14.16 -14.03
CA HIS A 126 9.75 12.96 -13.96
C HIS A 126 8.96 11.74 -13.46
N ALA A 127 8.07 11.93 -12.49
CA ALA A 127 7.19 10.87 -12.01
C ALA A 127 6.25 10.36 -13.11
N LEU A 128 5.75 11.24 -14.00
CA LEU A 128 4.92 10.86 -15.15
C LEU A 128 5.73 10.07 -16.19
N ILE A 129 6.98 10.45 -16.48
CA ILE A 129 7.86 9.67 -17.36
C ILE A 129 8.01 8.25 -16.79
N LEU A 130 8.35 8.13 -15.51
CA LEU A 130 8.47 6.85 -14.84
C LEU A 130 7.17 6.05 -14.88
N GLY A 131 6.03 6.69 -14.60
CA GLY A 131 4.71 6.07 -14.67
C GLY A 131 4.36 5.56 -16.08
N ARG A 132 4.74 6.29 -17.13
CA ARG A 132 4.56 5.85 -18.53
C ARG A 132 5.44 4.66 -18.88
N MET A 133 6.69 4.64 -18.40
CA MET A 133 7.59 3.49 -18.56
C MET A 133 7.01 2.24 -17.89
N PHE A 134 6.57 2.35 -16.65
CA PHE A 134 5.87 1.25 -15.96
C PHE A 134 4.60 0.85 -16.69
N SER A 135 3.77 1.80 -17.13
CA SER A 135 2.57 1.49 -17.91
C SER A 135 2.90 0.69 -19.18
N ALA A 136 3.95 1.06 -19.92
CA ALA A 136 4.37 0.34 -21.13
C ALA A 136 4.85 -1.08 -20.82
N ILE A 137 5.70 -1.25 -19.79
CA ILE A 137 6.16 -2.56 -19.32
C ILE A 137 4.97 -3.45 -18.96
N TYR A 138 4.01 -2.92 -18.20
CA TYR A 138 2.84 -3.68 -17.76
C TYR A 138 1.87 -4.00 -18.91
N THR A 139 1.75 -3.13 -19.90
CA THR A 139 0.98 -3.42 -21.13
C THR A 139 1.63 -4.56 -21.91
N VAL A 140 2.96 -4.58 -22.04
CA VAL A 140 3.67 -5.70 -22.69
C VAL A 140 3.51 -6.98 -21.88
N LEU A 141 3.58 -6.90 -20.55
CA LEU A 141 3.41 -8.04 -19.66
C LEU A 141 1.94 -8.44 -19.45
N TYR A 142 0.98 -7.74 -20.05
CA TYR A 142 -0.46 -7.95 -19.88
C TYR A 142 -0.92 -9.40 -20.09
N PRO A 143 -0.41 -10.16 -21.09
CA PRO A 143 -0.77 -11.57 -21.26
C PRO A 143 -0.43 -12.45 -20.05
N TRP A 144 0.48 -12.01 -19.18
CA TRP A 144 0.92 -12.70 -17.97
C TRP A 144 0.47 -12.00 -16.67
N LEU A 145 -0.39 -10.97 -16.74
CA LEU A 145 -0.77 -10.17 -15.57
C LEU A 145 -1.58 -10.94 -14.52
N ASN A 146 -2.29 -12.01 -14.92
CA ASN A 146 -3.05 -12.87 -13.99
C ASN A 146 -2.16 -13.87 -13.23
N ARG A 147 -0.84 -13.76 -13.34
CA ARG A 147 0.09 -14.67 -12.69
C ARG A 147 0.47 -14.14 -11.30
N TRP A 148 0.41 -15.03 -10.32
CA TRP A 148 0.67 -14.70 -8.92
C TRP A 148 2.07 -14.13 -8.64
N TRP A 149 3.03 -14.31 -9.55
CA TRP A 149 4.39 -13.80 -9.45
C TRP A 149 4.60 -12.39 -10.05
N LEU A 150 3.61 -11.81 -10.72
CA LEU A 150 3.74 -10.48 -11.30
C LEU A 150 3.28 -9.42 -10.27
N PRO A 151 4.18 -8.54 -9.78
CA PRO A 151 3.80 -7.52 -8.80
C PRO A 151 2.83 -6.50 -9.42
N GLN A 152 2.08 -5.75 -8.59
CA GLN A 152 1.33 -4.59 -9.08
C GLN A 152 2.30 -3.49 -9.55
N PRO A 153 1.89 -2.66 -10.53
CA PRO A 153 2.72 -1.56 -11.00
C PRO A 153 3.11 -0.65 -9.85
N PHE A 154 4.41 -0.38 -9.77
CA PHE A 154 5.00 0.43 -8.73
C PHE A 154 4.45 1.87 -8.75
N ILE A 155 4.34 2.44 -9.95
CA ILE A 155 3.80 3.78 -10.17
C ILE A 155 3.10 3.85 -11.53
N LEU A 156 1.90 4.40 -11.56
CA LEU A 156 1.15 4.69 -12.79
C LEU A 156 0.89 6.19 -12.96
N PRO A 157 0.68 6.69 -14.19
CA PRO A 157 0.37 8.11 -14.41
C PRO A 157 -0.85 8.60 -13.61
N ALA A 158 -1.87 7.75 -13.48
CA ALA A 158 -3.06 8.06 -12.69
C ALA A 158 -2.74 8.30 -11.20
N GLU A 159 -1.76 7.58 -10.64
CA GLU A 159 -1.33 7.77 -9.26
C GLU A 159 -0.53 9.05 -9.10
N VAL A 160 0.34 9.35 -10.08
CA VAL A 160 1.10 10.60 -10.11
C VAL A 160 0.15 11.79 -10.09
N TYR A 161 -0.90 11.80 -10.93
CA TYR A 161 -1.89 12.87 -10.90
C TYR A 161 -2.65 12.95 -9.57
N LYS A 162 -2.95 11.80 -8.95
CA LYS A 162 -3.65 11.73 -7.65
C LYS A 162 -2.83 12.22 -6.46
N VAL A 163 -1.51 12.34 -6.56
CA VAL A 163 -0.70 12.84 -5.42
C VAL A 163 0.12 14.08 -5.76
N GLY A 164 0.38 14.32 -7.04
CA GLY A 164 1.24 15.40 -7.52
C GLY A 164 0.50 16.63 -8.04
N VAL A 165 -0.83 16.60 -8.15
CA VAL A 165 -1.64 17.74 -8.61
C VAL A 165 -2.71 18.06 -7.56
N THR A 166 -2.88 19.35 -7.26
CA THR A 166 -3.89 19.81 -6.30
C THR A 166 -5.29 19.52 -6.81
N HIS A 167 -6.07 18.77 -6.04
CA HIS A 167 -7.48 18.52 -6.31
C HIS A 167 -8.23 18.29 -4.99
N TYR A 168 -9.03 19.27 -4.62
CA TYR A 168 -10.02 19.18 -3.57
C TYR A 168 -11.27 19.93 -4.04
N PHE A 169 -12.43 19.56 -3.51
CA PHE A 169 -13.70 20.07 -3.99
C PHE A 169 -14.53 20.56 -2.81
N SER A 170 -15.38 21.56 -3.06
CA SER A 170 -16.29 22.08 -2.04
C SER A 170 -17.41 21.08 -1.77
N PHE A 171 -17.59 20.70 -0.50
CA PHE A 171 -18.72 19.90 -0.03
C PHE A 171 -19.94 20.76 0.36
N LEU A 172 -19.88 22.10 0.16
CA LEU A 172 -20.93 23.03 0.60
C LEU A 172 -22.31 22.69 0.07
N LYS A 173 -22.41 22.24 -1.19
CA LYS A 173 -23.68 21.79 -1.76
C LYS A 173 -24.29 20.61 -0.99
N ALA A 174 -23.48 19.64 -0.58
CA ALA A 174 -23.96 18.52 0.23
C ALA A 174 -24.38 18.99 1.62
N LYS A 175 -23.67 19.97 2.19
CA LYS A 175 -24.06 20.60 3.45
C LYS A 175 -25.41 21.31 3.36
N GLU A 176 -25.61 22.12 2.32
CA GLU A 176 -26.82 22.92 2.13
C GLU A 176 -28.05 22.08 1.76
N GLU A 177 -27.91 21.13 0.82
CA GLU A 177 -29.04 20.38 0.29
C GLU A 177 -29.32 19.08 1.05
N LEU A 178 -28.29 18.41 1.57
CA LEU A 178 -28.42 17.13 2.28
C LEU A 178 -28.26 17.25 3.79
N GLY A 179 -27.84 18.42 4.30
CA GLY A 179 -27.48 18.58 5.71
C GLY A 179 -26.18 17.86 6.10
N TYR A 180 -25.31 17.53 5.12
CA TYR A 180 -24.07 16.82 5.40
C TYR A 180 -23.09 17.69 6.21
N VAL A 181 -22.74 17.18 7.39
CA VAL A 181 -21.67 17.68 8.26
C VAL A 181 -20.83 16.47 8.68
N PRO A 182 -19.50 16.49 8.47
CA PRO A 182 -18.63 15.41 8.94
C PRO A 182 -18.79 15.22 10.45
N MET A 183 -19.12 14.01 10.88
CA MET A 183 -19.35 13.68 12.30
C MET A 183 -18.05 13.25 13.00
N VAL A 184 -17.13 12.66 12.24
CA VAL A 184 -15.81 12.27 12.72
C VAL A 184 -14.78 13.27 12.21
N SER A 185 -13.97 13.82 13.12
CA SER A 185 -12.89 14.73 12.73
C SER A 185 -11.74 13.97 12.05
N PRO A 186 -10.93 14.63 11.19
CA PRO A 186 -9.77 13.98 10.58
C PRO A 186 -8.77 13.38 11.59
N ARG A 187 -8.64 14.00 12.76
CA ARG A 187 -7.77 13.52 13.84
C ARG A 187 -8.29 12.20 14.42
N GLU A 188 -9.58 12.12 14.74
CA GLU A 188 -10.22 10.90 15.27
C GLU A 188 -10.21 9.79 14.22
N GLY A 189 -10.56 10.10 12.98
CA GLY A 189 -10.54 9.14 11.87
C GLY A 189 -9.13 8.57 11.64
N MET A 190 -8.09 9.41 11.70
CA MET A 190 -6.70 8.96 11.60
C MET A 190 -6.30 8.08 12.80
N ALA A 191 -6.72 8.41 14.02
CA ALA A 191 -6.44 7.60 15.20
C ALA A 191 -7.09 6.21 15.12
N ALA A 192 -8.34 6.13 14.64
CA ALA A 192 -9.02 4.86 14.38
C ALA A 192 -8.31 4.05 13.27
N THR A 193 -7.89 4.73 12.20
CA THR A 193 -7.12 4.13 11.10
C THR A 193 -5.80 3.55 11.59
N ILE A 194 -5.04 4.28 12.40
CA ILE A 194 -3.80 3.82 13.03
C ILE A 194 -4.03 2.56 13.85
N SER A 195 -5.03 2.60 14.73
CA SER A 195 -5.37 1.46 15.61
C SER A 195 -5.69 0.21 14.80
N TYR A 196 -6.49 0.35 13.74
CA TYR A 196 -6.82 -0.73 12.81
C TYR A 196 -5.57 -1.32 12.13
N TRP A 197 -4.68 -0.47 11.62
CA TRP A 197 -3.47 -0.93 10.92
C TRP A 197 -2.41 -1.52 11.85
N GLN A 198 -2.30 -1.02 13.09
CA GLN A 198 -1.42 -1.61 14.11
C GLN A 198 -1.88 -3.02 14.49
N GLU A 199 -3.17 -3.23 14.67
CA GLU A 199 -3.73 -4.56 14.92
C GLU A 199 -3.46 -5.51 13.74
N ARG A 200 -3.63 -5.02 12.51
CA ARG A 200 -3.29 -5.80 11.31
C ARG A 200 -1.79 -6.11 11.21
N LYS A 201 -0.92 -5.17 11.59
CA LYS A 201 0.55 -5.38 11.63
C LYS A 201 0.93 -6.44 12.68
N ARG A 202 0.27 -6.46 13.85
CA ARG A 202 0.49 -7.48 14.88
C ARG A 202 0.16 -8.88 14.35
N LYS A 203 -0.95 -9.03 13.64
CA LYS A 203 -1.40 -10.33 13.09
C LYS A 203 -0.61 -10.83 11.89
N THR A 204 0.07 -9.93 11.18
CA THR A 204 0.81 -10.27 9.97
C THR A 204 2.31 -10.46 10.23
N LEU A 205 2.93 -11.33 9.44
CA LEU A 205 4.38 -11.51 9.44
C LEU A 205 5.07 -10.22 9.00
N ASP A 206 5.89 -9.63 9.86
CA ASP A 206 6.71 -8.47 9.51
C ASP A 206 7.99 -8.90 8.77
N GLY A 207 8.77 -7.97 8.21
CA GLY A 207 9.95 -8.39 7.46
C GLY A 207 10.84 -7.27 6.97
N PRO A 208 12.04 -7.63 6.49
CA PRO A 208 12.96 -6.67 5.91
C PRO A 208 12.48 -6.20 4.52
N THR A 209 13.08 -5.10 4.07
CA THR A 209 12.80 -4.48 2.77
C THR A 209 13.21 -5.39 1.61
N ILE A 210 12.72 -5.07 0.41
CA ILE A 210 13.09 -5.80 -0.81
C ILE A 210 14.59 -5.76 -1.08
N TYR A 211 15.28 -4.70 -0.65
CA TYR A 211 16.73 -4.58 -0.81
C TYR A 211 17.51 -5.65 -0.02
N ALA A 212 17.05 -5.98 1.19
CA ALA A 212 17.65 -7.06 1.97
C ALA A 212 17.38 -8.42 1.34
N TRP A 213 16.16 -8.64 0.81
CA TRP A 213 15.84 -9.83 0.03
C TRP A 213 16.79 -9.99 -1.15
N LEU A 214 16.91 -8.95 -1.99
CA LEU A 214 17.81 -8.98 -3.14
C LEU A 214 19.25 -9.22 -2.72
N PHE A 215 19.75 -8.49 -1.72
CA PHE A 215 21.12 -8.64 -1.24
C PHE A 215 21.43 -10.08 -0.76
N VAL A 216 20.60 -10.62 0.12
CA VAL A 216 20.87 -11.93 0.73
C VAL A 216 20.62 -13.06 -0.26
N VAL A 217 19.50 -13.05 -0.98
CA VAL A 217 19.17 -14.14 -1.91
C VAL A 217 20.14 -14.18 -3.09
N VAL A 218 20.43 -13.03 -3.72
CA VAL A 218 21.42 -12.98 -4.81
C VAL A 218 22.82 -13.32 -4.29
N GLY A 219 23.19 -12.83 -3.11
CA GLY A 219 24.44 -13.17 -2.44
C GLY A 219 24.59 -14.67 -2.25
N MET A 220 23.62 -15.34 -1.63
CA MET A 220 23.66 -16.78 -1.36
C MET A 220 23.64 -17.62 -2.65
N ILE A 221 22.84 -17.23 -3.66
CA ILE A 221 22.82 -17.91 -4.97
C ILE A 221 24.17 -17.76 -5.68
N SER A 222 24.75 -16.56 -5.68
CA SER A 222 26.05 -16.31 -6.31
C SER A 222 27.17 -17.09 -5.61
N LEU A 223 27.17 -17.11 -4.28
CA LEU A 223 28.14 -17.85 -3.47
C LEU A 223 28.04 -19.37 -3.70
N PHE A 224 26.82 -19.93 -3.74
CA PHE A 224 26.58 -21.32 -4.13
C PHE A 224 27.11 -21.61 -5.55
N SER A 225 26.78 -20.74 -6.50
CA SER A 225 27.14 -20.90 -7.90
C SER A 225 28.65 -20.96 -8.08
N VAL A 226 29.37 -20.04 -7.44
CA VAL A 226 30.84 -20.03 -7.48
C VAL A 226 31.41 -21.29 -6.83
N ALA A 227 30.87 -21.70 -5.68
CA ALA A 227 31.40 -22.81 -4.87
C ALA A 227 31.26 -24.20 -5.54
N TYR A 228 30.17 -24.44 -6.27
CA TYR A 228 29.79 -25.79 -6.71
C TYR A 228 29.42 -25.97 -8.18
N LEU A 229 29.02 -24.92 -8.91
CA LEU A 229 28.64 -25.09 -10.31
C LEU A 229 29.86 -25.19 -11.24
N PRO A 230 29.74 -25.84 -12.41
CA PRO A 230 30.81 -25.84 -13.41
C PRO A 230 30.97 -24.44 -14.05
N ASP A 231 32.09 -24.25 -14.75
CA ASP A 231 32.42 -23.01 -15.46
C ASP A 231 31.60 -22.84 -16.75
N VAL A 232 30.32 -22.53 -16.57
CA VAL A 232 29.35 -22.31 -17.66
C VAL A 232 28.69 -20.94 -17.50
N GLY A 233 28.52 -20.22 -18.62
CA GLY A 233 27.87 -18.92 -18.64
C GLY A 233 28.63 -17.86 -17.83
N PRO A 234 27.97 -17.11 -16.92
CA PRO A 234 28.61 -16.04 -16.16
C PRO A 234 29.46 -16.54 -14.97
N VAL A 235 29.37 -17.83 -14.62
CA VAL A 235 30.02 -18.41 -13.43
C VAL A 235 31.54 -18.16 -13.38
N PRO A 236 32.32 -18.32 -14.48
CA PRO A 236 33.78 -18.13 -14.42
C PRO A 236 34.17 -16.70 -14.04
N LEU A 237 33.47 -15.70 -14.58
CA LEU A 237 33.71 -14.29 -14.28
C LEU A 237 33.42 -13.99 -12.80
N ILE A 238 32.28 -14.45 -12.30
CA ILE A 238 31.90 -14.25 -10.90
C ILE A 238 32.89 -14.99 -9.99
N ARG A 239 33.32 -16.20 -10.36
CA ARG A 239 34.34 -16.96 -9.62
C ARG A 239 35.66 -16.22 -9.56
N ALA A 240 36.12 -15.60 -10.65
CA ALA A 240 37.35 -14.80 -10.65
C ALA A 240 37.26 -13.62 -9.65
N ILE A 241 36.12 -12.93 -9.59
CA ILE A 241 35.87 -11.86 -8.61
C ILE A 241 35.93 -12.42 -7.19
N TYR A 242 35.24 -13.53 -6.91
CA TYR A 242 35.25 -14.15 -5.59
C TYR A 242 36.64 -14.63 -5.18
N LEU A 243 37.42 -15.21 -6.10
CA LEU A 243 38.80 -15.64 -5.85
C LEU A 243 39.76 -14.47 -5.68
N PHE A 244 39.48 -13.30 -6.28
CA PHE A 244 40.24 -12.08 -5.99
C PHE A 244 40.14 -11.70 -4.50
N PHE A 245 38.96 -11.87 -3.88
CA PHE A 245 38.75 -11.57 -2.45
C PHE A 245 39.11 -12.74 -1.54
N PHE A 246 38.58 -13.94 -1.78
CA PHE A 246 38.74 -15.11 -0.91
C PHE A 246 40.02 -15.90 -1.16
N ARG A 247 40.73 -15.64 -2.26
CA ARG A 247 42.02 -16.25 -2.65
C ARG A 247 42.03 -17.77 -2.83
N SER A 248 40.96 -18.48 -2.44
CA SER A 248 40.90 -19.93 -2.44
C SER A 248 39.47 -20.45 -2.61
N MET A 249 39.32 -21.49 -3.44
CA MET A 249 38.04 -22.19 -3.61
C MET A 249 37.60 -22.91 -2.34
N TRP A 250 38.55 -23.37 -1.52
CA TRP A 250 38.23 -23.97 -0.23
C TRP A 250 37.61 -22.94 0.71
N VAL A 251 38.18 -21.72 0.76
CA VAL A 251 37.63 -20.63 1.57
C VAL A 251 36.22 -20.26 1.09
N THR A 252 36.01 -20.11 -0.22
CA THR A 252 34.67 -19.81 -0.76
C THR A 252 33.63 -20.88 -0.38
N ARG A 253 33.99 -22.17 -0.46
CA ARG A 253 33.12 -23.28 -0.04
C ARG A 253 32.85 -23.26 1.47
N ALA A 254 33.87 -23.02 2.28
CA ALA A 254 33.73 -22.90 3.72
C ALA A 254 32.80 -21.75 4.09
N VAL A 255 32.96 -20.57 3.47
CA VAL A 255 32.07 -19.42 3.67
C VAL A 255 30.63 -19.77 3.31
N PHE A 256 30.38 -20.46 2.18
CA PHE A 256 29.03 -20.90 1.84
C PHE A 256 28.41 -21.82 2.90
N VAL A 257 29.15 -22.85 3.32
CA VAL A 257 28.66 -23.83 4.30
C VAL A 257 28.39 -23.16 5.65
N LEU A 258 29.29 -22.29 6.10
CA LEU A 258 29.12 -21.53 7.35
C LEU A 258 27.93 -20.58 7.28
N SER A 259 27.74 -19.86 6.16
CA SER A 259 26.58 -18.99 5.96
C SER A 259 25.27 -19.79 5.94
N MET A 260 25.24 -20.94 5.28
CA MET A 260 24.06 -21.82 5.26
C MET A 260 23.74 -22.38 6.66
N ALA A 261 24.77 -22.80 7.40
CA ALA A 261 24.62 -23.27 8.78
C ALA A 261 24.10 -22.16 9.70
N ALA A 262 24.61 -20.93 9.55
CA ALA A 262 24.12 -19.76 10.29
C ALA A 262 22.65 -19.49 10.01
N HIS A 263 22.26 -19.44 8.73
CA HIS A 263 20.86 -19.27 8.32
C HIS A 263 19.93 -20.35 8.87
N LEU A 264 20.37 -21.62 8.87
CA LEU A 264 19.62 -22.72 9.47
C LEU A 264 19.48 -22.55 10.98
N GLY A 265 20.58 -22.23 11.67
CA GLY A 265 20.57 -21.97 13.11
C GLY A 265 19.65 -20.82 13.49
N GLU A 266 19.73 -19.71 12.77
CA GLU A 266 18.85 -18.54 12.94
C GLU A 266 17.39 -18.88 12.65
N GLY A 267 17.12 -19.66 11.59
CA GLY A 267 15.78 -20.14 11.26
C GLY A 267 15.18 -20.99 12.37
N LEU A 268 15.92 -21.97 12.88
CA LEU A 268 15.50 -22.83 13.99
C LEU A 268 15.26 -22.03 15.27
N TYR A 269 16.16 -21.08 15.58
CA TYR A 269 15.98 -20.16 16.70
C TYR A 269 14.71 -19.30 16.53
N ALA A 270 14.50 -18.73 15.34
CA ALA A 270 13.31 -17.95 15.02
C ALA A 270 12.04 -18.78 15.17
N TRP A 271 12.03 -20.05 14.74
CA TRP A 271 10.89 -20.93 14.91
C TRP A 271 10.55 -21.16 16.38
N HIS A 272 11.55 -21.46 17.20
CA HIS A 272 11.34 -21.71 18.63
C HIS A 272 10.89 -20.45 19.37
N LEU A 273 11.48 -19.30 19.05
CA LEU A 273 11.06 -18.02 19.62
C LEU A 273 9.63 -17.67 19.17
N ALA A 274 9.33 -17.77 17.87
CA ALA A 274 8.02 -17.43 17.32
C ALA A 274 6.88 -18.29 17.88
N LYS A 275 7.12 -19.57 18.24
CA LYS A 275 6.10 -20.37 18.94
C LYS A 275 5.60 -19.73 20.25
N ARG A 276 6.41 -18.88 20.89
CA ARG A 276 6.06 -18.18 22.14
C ARG A 276 5.46 -16.80 21.88
N VAL A 277 6.03 -16.03 20.94
CA VAL A 277 5.67 -14.61 20.73
C VAL A 277 4.76 -14.35 19.53
N ASP A 278 4.71 -15.25 18.56
CA ASP A 278 3.86 -15.13 17.36
C ASP A 278 3.50 -16.52 16.79
N PRO A 279 2.75 -17.34 17.57
CA PRO A 279 2.51 -18.74 17.22
C PRO A 279 1.80 -18.90 15.88
N ALA A 280 0.94 -17.95 15.51
CA ALA A 280 0.22 -17.94 14.24
C ALA A 280 1.15 -17.89 13.02
N ASN A 281 2.31 -17.22 13.13
CA ASN A 281 3.25 -17.05 12.04
C ASN A 281 4.56 -17.85 12.22
N ALA A 282 4.64 -18.77 13.19
CA ALA A 282 5.91 -19.41 13.56
C ALA A 282 6.63 -20.14 12.41
N ARG A 283 5.88 -20.78 11.51
CA ARG A 283 6.45 -21.41 10.30
C ARG A 283 6.95 -20.37 9.29
N ALA A 284 6.24 -19.26 9.16
CA ALA A 284 6.63 -18.21 8.23
C ALA A 284 7.89 -17.48 8.71
N TRP A 285 8.01 -17.25 10.03
CA TRP A 285 9.24 -16.76 10.66
C TRP A 285 10.44 -17.69 10.39
N PHE A 286 10.27 -19.01 10.53
CA PHE A 286 11.31 -19.99 10.19
C PHE A 286 11.79 -19.80 8.76
N TRP A 287 10.90 -19.87 7.77
CA TRP A 287 11.29 -19.84 6.36
C TRP A 287 11.88 -18.49 5.94
N GLN A 288 11.32 -17.39 6.44
CA GLN A 288 11.84 -16.06 6.16
C GLN A 288 13.22 -15.84 6.80
N THR A 289 13.43 -16.32 8.03
CA THR A 289 14.74 -16.23 8.70
C THR A 289 15.74 -17.20 8.09
N PHE A 290 15.33 -18.40 7.68
CA PHE A 290 16.20 -19.29 6.91
C PHE A 290 16.66 -18.64 5.60
N ALA A 291 15.77 -17.93 4.90
CA ALA A 291 16.13 -17.26 3.65
C ALA A 291 17.01 -16.03 3.86
N LEU A 292 16.75 -15.23 4.91
CA LEU A 292 17.33 -13.88 5.07
C LEU A 292 18.28 -13.72 6.25
N GLY A 293 18.46 -14.79 7.02
CA GLY A 293 19.23 -14.80 8.25
C GLY A 293 18.83 -13.69 9.23
N PHE A 294 19.84 -13.09 9.84
CA PHE A 294 19.70 -12.00 10.82
C PHE A 294 18.80 -10.84 10.36
N PHE A 295 18.75 -10.53 9.06
CA PHE A 295 17.92 -9.44 8.53
C PHE A 295 16.42 -9.64 8.80
N SER A 296 15.96 -10.90 8.84
CA SER A 296 14.60 -11.26 9.26
C SER A 296 14.54 -11.44 10.78
N LEU A 297 15.50 -12.16 11.38
CA LEU A 297 15.49 -12.46 12.82
C LEU A 297 15.36 -11.22 13.70
N ARG A 298 16.02 -10.10 13.33
CA ARG A 298 15.94 -8.84 14.08
C ARG A 298 14.50 -8.30 14.25
N PHE A 299 13.60 -8.58 13.31
CA PHE A 299 12.19 -8.17 13.42
C PHE A 299 11.43 -9.00 14.46
N LEU A 300 11.67 -10.31 14.48
CA LEU A 300 11.11 -11.19 15.51
C LEU A 300 11.67 -10.84 16.89
N LEU A 301 12.97 -10.53 16.98
CA LEU A 301 13.59 -10.06 18.21
C LEU A 301 13.00 -8.74 18.71
N LYS A 302 12.70 -7.79 17.81
CA LYS A 302 11.99 -6.55 18.18
C LYS A 302 10.58 -6.86 18.71
N ARG A 303 9.85 -7.75 18.03
CA ARG A 303 8.52 -8.21 18.46
C ARG A 303 8.54 -8.87 19.83
N ALA A 304 9.58 -9.64 20.15
CA ALA A 304 9.72 -10.30 21.45
C ALA A 304 10.02 -9.35 22.62
N LYS A 305 10.42 -8.10 22.34
CA LYS A 305 10.67 -7.06 23.33
C LYS A 305 9.49 -6.11 23.54
N SER A 306 8.48 -6.20 22.68
CA SER A 306 7.29 -5.32 22.70
C SER A 306 6.18 -5.97 23.53
#